data_AF-A0A7C1BY65-F1
#
_entry.id   AF-A0A7C1BY65-F1
#
_cell.length_a   1.000
_cell.length_b   1.000
_cell.length_c   1.000
_cell.angle_alpha   90.00
_cell.angle_beta   90.00
_cell.angle_gamma   90.00
#
_symmetry.space_group_name_H-M   'P 1'
#
loop_
_entity.id
_entity.type
_entity.pdbx_description
1 polymer ?
#
loop_
_entity_poly.entity_id
_entity_poly.type
_entity_poly.pdbx_seq_one_letter_code
_entity_poly.pdbx_strand_id
1 'polypeptide(L)' 'VLRVSNRLGLSFSNNPDKVEQELVAQLPKGKLTRMHLALILHGRQTCVSRKPKCGDCVLNKECDWREKNA' A
#
# COMPACT_ATOMS: atom_id res chain seq x y z
N VAL A 1 4.61 1.54 5.01
CA VAL A 1 4.68 1.13 3.59
C VAL A 1 4.40 -0.35 3.45
N LEU A 2 5.23 -1.25 4.01
CA LEU A 2 5.08 -2.72 3.95
C LEU A 2 3.63 -3.24 4.04
N ARG A 3 2.90 -2.92 5.13
CA ARG A 3 1.50 -3.35 5.31
C ARG A 3 0.59 -2.90 4.17
N VAL A 4 0.70 -1.63 3.79
CA VAL A 4 -0.17 -1.02 2.76
C VAL A 4 0.16 -1.62 1.41
N SER A 5 1.44 -1.76 1.06
CA SER A 5 1.89 -2.39 -0.18
C SER A 5 1.39 -3.83 -0.28
N ASN A 6 1.47 -4.60 0.80
CA ASN A 6 0.94 -5.97 0.83
C ASN A 6 -0.58 -6.04 0.71
N ARG A 7 -1.32 -5.16 1.39
CA ARG A 7 -2.79 -5.11 1.28
C ARG A 7 -3.27 -4.65 -0.09
N LEU A 8 -2.56 -3.70 -0.71
CA LEU A 8 -2.90 -3.19 -2.05
C LEU A 8 -2.50 -4.16 -3.17
N GLY A 9 -1.81 -5.27 -2.89
CA GLY A 9 -1.33 -6.20 -3.93
C GLY A 9 -0.11 -5.69 -4.70
N LEU A 10 0.56 -4.63 -4.23
CA LEU A 10 1.78 -4.11 -4.86
C LEU A 10 2.99 -5.02 -4.64
N SER A 11 2.96 -5.81 -3.56
CA SER A 11 3.97 -6.80 -3.20
C SER A 11 3.32 -7.86 -2.32
N PHE A 12 3.90 -9.05 -2.24
CA PHE A 12 3.46 -10.11 -1.31
C PHE A 12 4.60 -10.55 -0.37
N SER A 13 5.65 -9.74 -0.25
CA SER A 13 6.81 -10.05 0.58
C SER A 13 6.67 -9.49 2.00
N ASN A 14 7.15 -10.28 2.97
CA ASN A 14 7.34 -9.83 4.34
C ASN A 14 8.69 -9.13 4.54
N ASN A 15 9.58 -9.17 3.55
CA ASN A 15 10.88 -8.51 3.61
C ASN A 15 10.77 -7.06 3.06
N PRO A 16 11.04 -6.03 3.88
CA PRO A 16 11.01 -4.63 3.46
C PRO A 16 11.88 -4.34 2.23
N ASP A 17 13.07 -4.92 2.16
CA ASP A 17 14.03 -4.67 1.06
C ASP A 17 13.48 -5.20 -0.26
N LYS A 18 12.85 -6.39 -0.23
CA LYS A 18 12.19 -6.96 -1.41
C LYS A 18 11.00 -6.11 -1.86
N VAL A 19 10.17 -5.65 -0.92
CA VAL A 19 9.04 -4.77 -1.23
C VAL A 19 9.50 -3.47 -1.86
N GLU A 20 10.59 -2.89 -1.35
CA GLU A 20 11.16 -1.67 -1.93
C GLU A 20 11.67 -1.91 -3.35
N GLN A 21 12.41 -3.00 -3.60
CA GLN A 21 12.88 -3.36 -4.93
C GLN A 21 11.72 -3.56 -5.93
N GLU A 22 10.67 -4.28 -5.52
CA GLU A 22 9.48 -4.50 -6.35
C GLU A 22 8.77 -3.19 -6.68
N LEU A 23 8.61 -2.29 -5.69
CA LEU A 23 8.01 -0.96 -5.91
C LEU A 23 8.86 -0.09 -6.83
N VAL A 24 10.19 -0.09 -6.67
CA VAL A 24 11.11 0.65 -7.54
C VAL A 24 11.04 0.12 -8.97
N ALA A 25 10.94 -1.19 -9.16
CA ALA A 25 10.86 -1.81 -10.47
C ALA A 25 9.55 -1.51 -11.21
N GLN A 26 8.43 -1.40 -10.48
CA GLN A 26 7.11 -1.11 -11.06
C GLN A 26 6.85 0.38 -11.31
N LEU A 27 7.56 1.27 -10.61
CA LEU A 27 7.32 2.72 -10.66
C LEU A 27 8.28 3.44 -11.62
N PRO A 28 7.79 4.44 -12.38
CA PRO A 28 8.65 5.26 -13.21
C PRO A 28 9.62 6.09 -12.36
N LYS A 29 10.87 6.21 -12.86
CA LYS A 29 11.95 6.96 -12.21
C LYS A 29 11.50 8.39 -11.89
N GLY A 30 11.78 8.84 -10.66
CA GLY A 30 11.41 10.17 -10.16
C GLY A 30 10.08 10.25 -9.41
N LYS A 31 9.23 9.22 -9.43
CA LYS A 31 7.99 9.18 -8.62
C LYS A 31 8.13 8.45 -7.29
N LEU A 32 9.29 7.86 -7.02
CA LEU A 32 9.51 6.99 -5.85
C LEU A 32 9.24 7.71 -4.53
N THR A 33 9.82 8.89 -4.32
CA THR A 33 9.65 9.67 -3.08
C THR A 33 8.18 10.02 -2.84
N ARG A 34 7.48 10.45 -3.89
CA ARG A 34 6.06 10.83 -3.79
C ARG A 34 5.19 9.62 -3.48
N MET A 35 5.44 8.48 -4.12
CA MET A 35 4.73 7.23 -3.85
C MET A 35 4.99 6.73 -2.43
N HIS A 36 6.25 6.77 -1.98
CA HIS A 36 6.62 6.39 -0.62
C HIS A 36 5.86 7.21 0.43
N LEU A 37 5.87 8.54 0.30
CA LEU A 37 5.14 9.44 1.20
C LEU A 37 3.63 9.22 1.12
N ALA A 38 3.08 9.01 -0.08
CA ALA A 38 1.66 8.71 -0.27
C ALA A 38 1.25 7.42 0.45
N LEU A 39 2.06 6.35 0.36
CA LEU A 39 1.80 5.08 1.05
C LEU A 39 1.89 5.22 2.58
N ILE A 40 2.81 6.05 3.09
CA ILE A 40 2.87 6.37 4.52
C ILE A 40 1.60 7.10 4.97
N LEU A 41 1.24 8.18 4.28
CA LEU A 41 0.06 8.99 4.61
C LEU A 41 -1.21 8.15 4.56
N HIS A 42 -1.40 7.39 3.47
CA HIS A 42 -2.53 6.50 3.30
C HIS A 42 -2.60 5.44 4.40
N GLY A 43 -1.46 4.85 4.78
CA GLY A 43 -1.39 3.88 5.87
C GLY A 43 -1.70 4.47 7.25
N ARG A 44 -1.45 5.76 7.46
CA ARG A 44 -1.74 6.45 8.72
C ARG A 44 -3.18 6.93 8.83
N GLN A 45 -3.79 7.34 7.72
CA GLN A 45 -5.11 8.00 7.72
C GLN A 45 -6.26 7.09 7.30
N THR A 46 -6.01 6.14 6.37
CA THR A 46 -7.06 5.33 5.74
C THR A 46 -6.83 3.84 6.00
N CYS A 47 -5.70 3.29 5.54
CA CYS A 47 -5.36 1.88 5.68
C CYS A 47 -4.67 1.60 7.03
N VAL A 48 -5.32 1.98 8.12
CA VAL A 48 -4.81 1.80 9.49
C VAL A 48 -4.68 0.32 9.86
N SER A 49 -3.82 0.02 10.85
CA SER A 49 -3.53 -1.37 11.25
C SER A 49 -4.77 -2.12 11.71
N ARG A 50 -5.59 -1.46 12.56
CA ARG A 50 -6.81 -2.00 13.15
C ARG A 50 -8.01 -1.29 12.52
N LYS A 51 -8.96 -2.04 11.94
CA LYS A 51 -10.18 -1.53 11.27
C LYS A 51 -9.88 -0.42 10.24
N PRO A 52 -9.27 -0.76 9.08
CA PRO A 52 -9.02 0.21 8.02
C PRO A 52 -10.34 0.80 7.50
N LYS A 53 -10.30 2.08 7.08
CA LYS A 53 -11.45 2.79 6.52
C LYS A 53 -11.63 2.44 5.05
N CYS A 54 -11.92 1.18 4.77
CA CYS A 54 -12.01 0.68 3.40
C CYS A 54 -13.16 1.32 2.61
N GLY A 55 -14.30 1.65 3.26
CA GLY A 55 -15.41 2.35 2.61
C GLY A 55 -15.05 3.72 2.04
N ASP A 56 -14.16 4.45 2.73
CA ASP A 56 -13.68 5.79 2.31
C ASP A 56 -12.39 5.71 1.47
N CYS A 57 -11.90 4.51 1.18
CA CYS A 57 -10.62 4.32 0.51
C CYS A 57 -10.77 4.50 -1.00
N VAL A 58 -10.06 5.49 -1.56
CA VAL A 58 -10.01 5.74 -3.01
C VAL A 58 -9.44 4.56 -3.81
N LEU A 59 -8.64 3.70 -3.18
CA LEU A 59 -8.05 2.51 -3.78
C LEU A 59 -8.88 1.23 -3.54
N ASN A 60 -10.06 1.30 -2.93
CA ASN A 60 -10.83 0.10 -2.55
C ASN A 60 -11.09 -0.86 -3.73
N LYS A 61 -11.44 -0.28 -4.89
CA LYS A 61 -11.77 -1.03 -6.11
C LYS A 61 -10.59 -1.87 -6.60
N GLU A 62 -9.40 -1.27 -6.58
CA GLU A 62 -8.13 -1.89 -7.03
C GLU A 62 -7.36 -2.59 -5.89
N CYS A 63 -7.94 -2.67 -4.68
CA CYS A 63 -7.29 -3.25 -3.53
C CYS A 63 -7.56 -4.76 -3.44
N ASP A 64 -6.50 -5.57 -3.43
CA ASP A 64 -6.56 -7.03 -3.34
C ASP A 64 -6.74 -7.57 -1.91
N TRP A 65 -6.88 -6.69 -0.91
CA TRP A 65 -7.07 -7.12 0.46
C TRP A 65 -8.46 -7.74 0.68
N ARG A 66 -8.47 -9.03 1.05
CA ARG A 66 -9.70 -9.84 1.19
C ARG A 66 -10.64 -9.37 2.30
N GLU A 67 -10.12 -8.78 3.37
CA GLU A 67 -10.89 -8.31 4.54
C GLU A 67 -11.39 -6.86 4.39
N LYS A 68 -11.38 -6.30 3.16
CA LYS A 68 -11.77 -4.90 2.91
C LYS A 68 -13.24 -4.54 3.22
N ASN A 69 -14.08 -5.54 3.50
CA ASN A 69 -15.51 -5.37 3.81
C ASN A 69 -15.89 -5.92 5.19
N ALA A 70 -14.91 -6.18 6.07
CA ALA A 70 -15.13 -6.67 7.44
C ALA A 70 -15.49 -5.55 8.43
#